data_AF-A0A552E6G8-F1
#
_entry.id   AF-A0A552E6G8-F1
#
_cell.length_a   1.000
_cell.length_b   1.000
_cell.length_c   1.000
_cell.angle_alpha   90.00
_cell.angle_beta   90.00
_cell.angle_gamma   90.00
#
_symmetry.space_group_name_H-M   'P 1'
#
loop_
_entity.id
_entity.type
_entity.pdbx_description
1 polymer ?
#
loop_
_entity_poly.entity_id
_entity_poly.type
_entity_poly.pdbx_seq_one_letter_code
_entity_poly.pdbx_strand_id
1 'polypeptide(L)'
;MAIIVQHLITGNEYIFLGVSGGESKNILPTKMLGDFFATENPDKLRSVTVCDDQGRILWFPVTEIIVVEVDGQKPEELLPEIIPPEPVPLQLDKENQPQSPENQGNIDEFAEDDDWI
;
A
#
# COMPACT_ATOMS: atom_id res chain seq x y z
N MET A 1 11.32 -25.92 18.31
CA MET A 1 11.35 -24.59 17.71
C MET A 1 9.91 -24.13 17.59
N ALA A 2 9.53 -23.02 18.21
CA ALA A 2 8.15 -22.53 18.20
C ALA A 2 8.15 -21.00 18.16
N ILE A 3 7.18 -20.44 17.45
CA ILE A 3 6.95 -19.00 17.39
C ILE A 3 5.57 -18.77 17.98
N ILE A 4 5.51 -17.95 19.02
CA ILE A 4 4.26 -17.52 19.64
C ILE A 4 3.88 -16.16 19.08
N VAL A 5 2.64 -16.06 18.61
CA VAL A 5 2.09 -14.84 18.05
C VAL A 5 0.84 -14.44 18.82
N GLN A 6 0.57 -13.15 18.91
CA GLN A 6 -0.62 -12.61 19.55
C GLN A 6 -1.53 -11.95 18.53
N HIS A 7 -2.82 -12.23 18.64
CA HIS A 7 -3.84 -11.52 17.89
C HIS A 7 -4.17 -10.19 18.57
N LEU A 8 -3.90 -9.08 17.87
CA LEU A 8 -3.93 -7.73 18.42
C LEU A 8 -5.30 -7.31 18.97
N ILE A 9 -6.40 -7.77 18.35
CA ILE A 9 -7.75 -7.39 18.76
C ILE A 9 -8.16 -8.12 20.05
N THR A 10 -7.81 -9.41 20.19
CA THR A 10 -8.25 -10.22 21.32
C THR A 10 -7.22 -10.33 22.45
N GLY A 11 -5.94 -10.07 22.17
CA GLY A 11 -4.83 -10.33 23.09
C GLY A 11 -4.47 -11.81 23.27
N ASN A 12 -5.22 -12.74 22.66
CA ASN A 12 -4.93 -14.17 22.72
C ASN A 12 -3.65 -14.53 21.95
N GLU A 13 -2.89 -15.46 22.53
CA GLU A 13 -1.68 -16.02 21.94
C GLU A 13 -1.98 -17.34 21.23
N TYR A 14 -1.22 -17.59 20.16
CA TYR A 14 -1.35 -18.75 19.30
C TYR A 14 0.05 -19.22 18.86
N ILE A 15 0.15 -20.50 18.49
CA ILE A 15 1.35 -21.04 17.86
C ILE A 15 1.29 -20.70 16.37
N PHE A 16 2.32 -20.06 15.84
CA PHE A 16 2.45 -19.80 14.42
C PHE A 16 2.77 -21.08 13.63
N LEU A 17 2.01 -21.33 12.57
CA LEU A 17 2.20 -22.49 11.69
C LEU A 17 2.71 -22.10 10.30
N GLY A 18 2.38 -20.91 9.81
CA GLY A 18 2.86 -20.44 8.51
C GLY A 18 2.11 -19.22 7.99
N VAL A 19 2.49 -18.74 6.81
CA VAL A 19 1.77 -17.70 6.07
C VAL A 19 1.10 -18.34 4.86
N SER A 20 -0.13 -17.95 4.60
CA SER A 20 -0.89 -18.31 3.41
C SER A 20 -1.35 -17.04 2.71
N GLY A 21 -1.43 -17.06 1.37
CA GLY A 21 -1.91 -15.91 0.61
C GLY A 21 -2.37 -16.31 -0.77
N GLY A 22 -3.62 -15.98 -1.06
CA GLY A 22 -4.35 -16.42 -2.25
C GLY A 22 -3.85 -15.79 -3.55
N GLU A 23 -3.97 -16.56 -4.61
CA GLU A 23 -3.66 -16.21 -6.00
C GLU A 23 -4.15 -14.80 -6.35
N SER A 24 -3.28 -14.02 -7.01
CA SER A 24 -3.74 -12.82 -7.71
C SER A 24 -4.87 -13.25 -8.63
N LYS A 25 -6.06 -12.68 -8.44
CA LYS A 25 -7.14 -12.84 -9.41
C LYS A 25 -6.60 -12.22 -10.69
N ASN A 26 -6.19 -13.06 -11.64
CA ASN A 26 -6.09 -12.64 -13.04
C ASN A 26 -7.49 -12.19 -13.45
N ILE A 27 -7.78 -10.91 -13.24
CA ILE A 27 -8.97 -10.27 -13.78
C ILE A 27 -8.77 -10.35 -15.28
N LEU A 28 -9.44 -11.29 -15.94
CA LEU A 28 -9.49 -11.32 -17.40
C LEU A 28 -10.02 -9.95 -17.83
N PRO A 29 -9.28 -9.17 -18.63
CA PRO A 29 -9.78 -7.88 -19.08
C PRO A 29 -10.96 -8.17 -20.01
N THR A 30 -12.18 -7.91 -19.54
CA THR A 30 -13.35 -7.82 -20.40
C THR A 30 -13.15 -6.64 -21.33
N LYS A 31 -12.77 -6.94 -22.58
CA LYS A 31 -12.39 -5.99 -23.65
C LYS A 31 -13.51 -5.04 -24.14
N MET A 32 -14.41 -4.54 -23.28
CA MET A 32 -15.55 -3.76 -23.78
C MET A 32 -15.85 -2.41 -23.14
N LEU A 33 -15.37 -2.02 -21.96
CA LEU A 33 -15.50 -0.62 -21.52
C LEU A 33 -14.70 -0.34 -20.23
N GLY A 34 -13.78 0.62 -20.28
CA GLY A 34 -13.61 1.61 -19.21
C GLY A 34 -12.71 1.34 -18.00
N ASP A 35 -12.51 0.12 -17.51
CA ASP A 35 -11.72 -0.07 -16.27
C ASP A 35 -10.25 -0.39 -16.54
N PHE A 36 -9.47 0.65 -16.86
CA PHE A 36 -8.01 0.59 -17.04
C PHE A 36 -7.21 0.53 -15.73
N PHE A 37 -7.87 0.43 -14.58
CA PHE A 37 -7.22 0.27 -13.30
C PHE A 37 -7.99 -0.75 -12.47
N ALA A 38 -7.69 -2.04 -12.70
CA ALA A 38 -7.87 -3.01 -11.63
C ALA A 38 -6.96 -2.57 -10.48
N THR A 39 -7.50 -1.86 -9.49
CA THR A 39 -6.78 -1.56 -8.25
C THR A 39 -6.69 -2.87 -7.48
N GLU A 40 -5.71 -3.68 -7.83
CA GLU A 40 -5.23 -4.73 -6.94
C GLU A 40 -4.88 -4.04 -5.61
N ASN A 41 -5.60 -4.39 -4.55
CA ASN A 41 -5.19 -4.06 -3.20
C ASN A 41 -4.35 -5.25 -2.72
N PRO A 42 -3.02 -5.25 -2.94
CA PRO A 42 -2.15 -6.39 -2.62
C PRO A 42 -2.19 -6.76 -1.13
N ASP A 43 -2.56 -5.80 -0.28
CA ASP A 43 -2.58 -5.95 1.17
C ASP A 43 -3.72 -6.82 1.71
N LYS A 44 -4.75 -7.11 0.89
CA LYS A 44 -5.95 -7.81 1.36
C LYS A 44 -5.90 -9.34 1.34
N LEU A 45 -4.81 -9.96 0.86
CA LEU A 45 -4.83 -11.41 0.58
C LEU A 45 -3.85 -12.26 1.39
N ARG A 46 -3.04 -11.69 2.29
CA ARG A 46 -2.13 -12.48 3.14
C ARG A 46 -2.72 -12.73 4.52
N SER A 47 -2.68 -13.99 4.92
CA SER A 47 -3.15 -14.48 6.22
C SER A 47 -2.08 -15.33 6.89
N VAL A 48 -2.04 -15.28 8.21
CA VAL A 48 -1.21 -16.14 9.05
C VAL A 48 -2.05 -17.33 9.48
N THR A 49 -1.53 -18.53 9.29
CA THR A 49 -2.09 -19.77 9.84
C THR A 49 -1.49 -19.98 11.23
N VAL A 50 -2.36 -20.16 12.23
CA VAL A 50 -1.96 -20.40 13.62
C VAL A 50 -2.73 -21.58 14.22
N CYS A 51 -2.33 -22.07 15.39
CA CYS A 51 -3.19 -22.92 16.22
C CYS A 51 -3.32 -22.46 17.67
N ASP A 52 -4.47 -22.75 18.25
CA ASP A 52 -4.77 -22.53 19.67
C ASP A 52 -4.26 -23.69 20.55
N ASP A 53 -4.51 -23.56 21.86
CA ASP A 53 -4.15 -24.53 22.89
C ASP A 53 -4.84 -25.90 22.73
N GLN A 54 -5.95 -25.95 21.98
CA GLN A 54 -6.68 -27.16 21.63
C GLN A 54 -6.24 -27.74 20.28
N GLY A 55 -5.25 -27.13 19.62
CA GLY A 55 -4.75 -27.53 18.31
C GLY A 55 -5.69 -27.18 17.14
N ARG A 56 -6.68 -26.30 17.34
CA ARG A 56 -7.56 -25.83 16.25
C ARG A 56 -6.78 -24.87 15.36
N ILE A 57 -6.93 -25.04 14.05
CA ILE A 57 -6.24 -24.20 13.07
C ILE A 57 -7.11 -22.99 12.74
N LEU A 58 -6.52 -21.80 12.82
CA LEU A 58 -7.17 -20.53 12.51
C LEU A 58 -6.34 -19.73 11.49
N TRP A 59 -7.00 -18.79 10.82
CA TRP A 59 -6.37 -17.84 9.91
C TRP A 59 -6.70 -16.42 10.35
N PHE A 60 -5.67 -15.59 10.46
CA PHE A 60 -5.81 -14.17 10.78
C PHE A 60 -5.12 -13.32 9.70
N PRO A 61 -5.62 -12.12 9.36
CA PRO A 61 -4.88 -11.16 8.54
C PRO A 61 -3.48 -10.91 9.12
N VAL A 62 -2.46 -10.81 8.28
CA VAL A 62 -1.07 -10.52 8.73
C VAL A 62 -0.97 -9.20 9.51
N THR A 63 -1.86 -8.25 9.24
CA THR A 63 -1.93 -6.95 9.90
C THR A 63 -2.51 -7.00 11.32
N GLU A 64 -3.12 -8.13 11.71
CA GLU A 64 -3.78 -8.31 13.00
C GLU A 64 -2.96 -9.16 13.97
N ILE A 65 -1.75 -9.57 13.57
CA ILE A 65 -0.89 -10.47 14.33
C ILE A 65 0.45 -9.80 14.64
N ILE A 66 0.98 -10.03 15.84
CA ILE A 66 2.35 -9.67 16.23
C ILE A 66 3.10 -10.88 16.78
N VAL A 67 4.40 -10.98 16.52
CA VAL A 67 5.27 -12.00 17.14
C VAL A 67 5.60 -11.58 18.57
N VAL A 68 5.36 -12.46 19.53
CA VAL A 68 5.64 -12.24 20.95
C VAL A 68 6.91 -12.97 21.40
N GLU A 69 7.12 -14.17 20.86
CA GLU A 69 8.21 -15.04 21.28
C GLU A 69 8.70 -15.91 20.12
N VAL A 70 10.01 -16.15 20.07
CA VAL A 70 10.65 -17.16 19.22
C VAL A 70 11.55 -18.00 20.11
N ASP A 71 11.24 -19.28 20.25
CA ASP A 71 12.01 -20.23 21.06
C ASP A 71 12.27 -19.80 22.51
N GLY A 72 11.27 -19.24 23.19
CA GLY A 72 11.41 -18.76 24.56
C GLY A 72 12.02 -17.37 24.70
N GLN A 73 12.40 -16.70 23.61
CA GLN A 73 13.03 -15.39 23.62
C GLN A 73 12.16 -14.35 22.94
N LYS A 74 12.11 -13.14 23.50
CA LYS A 74 11.39 -12.03 22.89
C LYS A 74 12.12 -11.52 21.64
N PRO A 75 11.40 -10.96 20.65
CA PRO A 75 12.02 -10.37 19.47
C PRO A 75 13.11 -9.32 19.79
N GLU A 76 12.93 -8.52 20.85
CA GLU A 76 13.90 -7.51 21.30
C GLU A 76 15.23 -8.08 21.81
N GLU A 77 15.25 -9.35 22.23
CA GLU A 77 16.46 -10.05 22.67
C GLU A 77 17.23 -10.65 21.47
N LEU A 78 16.52 -10.89 20.36
CA LEU A 78 17.04 -11.57 19.17
C LEU A 78 17.47 -10.59 18.07
N LEU A 79 16.83 -9.43 18.00
CA LEU A 79 17.00 -8.45 16.93
C LEU A 79 17.54 -7.12 17.48
N PRO A 80 18.40 -6.43 16.72
CA PRO A 80 18.80 -5.07 17.08
C PRO A 80 17.62 -4.10 16.97
N GLU A 81 17.72 -2.96 17.66
CA GLU A 81 16.77 -1.87 17.51
C GLU A 81 16.73 -1.34 16.07
N ILE A 82 15.53 -1.17 15.52
CA ILE A 82 15.34 -0.64 14.16
C ILE A 82 15.37 0.88 14.24
N ILE A 83 16.44 1.48 13.72
CA ILE A 83 16.55 2.94 13.58
C ILE A 83 15.75 3.35 12.33
N PRO A 84 14.64 4.09 12.48
CA PRO A 84 13.91 4.58 11.31
C PRO A 84 14.82 5.54 10.53
N PRO A 85 14.83 5.47 9.18
CA PRO A 85 15.63 6.40 8.40
C PRO A 85 15.19 7.83 8.73
N GLU A 86 16.16 8.73 8.92
CA GLU A 86 15.86 10.15 9.09
C GLU A 86 15.02 10.64 7.89
N PRO A 87 13.97 11.44 8.11
CA PRO A 87 13.18 11.99 7.02
C PRO A 87 14.09 12.84 6.15
N VAL A 88 14.46 12.33 4.97
CA VAL A 88 15.22 13.09 3.98
C VAL A 88 14.34 14.28 3.59
N PRO A 89 14.79 15.53 3.81
CA PRO A 89 14.03 16.69 3.35
C PRO A 89 13.81 16.57 1.85
N LEU A 90 12.55 16.67 1.41
CA LEU A 90 12.21 16.78 -0.01
C LEU A 90 12.97 17.98 -0.57
N GLN A 91 14.02 17.72 -1.34
CA GLN A 91 14.68 18.76 -2.13
C GLN A 91 13.70 19.11 -3.25
N LEU A 92 13.04 20.25 -3.11
CA LEU A 92 12.20 20.82 -4.16
C LEU A 92 13.15 21.42 -5.19
N ASP A 93 13.58 20.60 -6.14
CA ASP A 93 14.39 21.05 -7.27
C ASP A 93 13.60 22.15 -8.00
N LYS A 94 14.00 23.41 -7.81
CA LYS A 94 13.39 24.59 -8.45
C LYS A 94 13.71 24.68 -9.94
N GLU A 95 14.10 23.59 -10.57
CA GLU A 95 14.63 23.57 -11.93
C GLU A 95 13.65 22.87 -12.86
N ASN A 96 12.46 23.47 -13.02
CA ASN A 96 11.58 23.31 -14.18
C ASN A 96 10.47 24.37 -14.09
N GLN A 97 10.85 25.65 -14.21
CA GLN A 97 9.93 26.64 -14.75
C GLN A 97 9.81 26.37 -16.25
N PRO A 98 8.64 26.01 -16.79
CA PRO A 98 8.46 25.99 -18.24
C PRO A 98 8.62 27.42 -18.75
N GLN A 99 9.63 27.63 -19.61
CA GLN A 99 9.71 28.85 -20.40
C GLN A 99 8.47 28.90 -21.30
N SER A 100 7.64 29.93 -21.13
CA SER A 100 6.53 30.19 -22.03
C SER A 100 7.08 30.38 -23.45
N PRO A 101 6.63 29.59 -24.44
CA PRO A 101 7.03 29.80 -25.82
C PRO A 101 6.36 31.07 -26.35
N GLU A 102 7.21 31.98 -26.81
CA GLU A 102 6.81 33.06 -27.72
C GLU A 102 6.15 32.42 -28.95
N ASN A 103 4.91 32.78 -29.28
CA ASN A 103 4.43 32.59 -30.64
C ASN A 103 3.36 33.61 -31.06
N GLN A 104 3.81 34.54 -31.89
CA GLN A 104 3.23 34.92 -33.18
C GLN A 104 1.70 34.97 -33.32
N GLY A 105 1.22 36.19 -33.59
CA GLY A 105 0.38 36.47 -34.73
C GLY A 105 -1.11 36.17 -34.57
N ASN A 106 -1.90 37.22 -34.39
CA ASN A 106 -3.14 37.37 -35.15
C ASN A 106 -3.47 38.87 -35.30
N ILE A 107 -3.24 39.33 -36.52
CA ILE A 107 -3.90 40.50 -37.11
C ILE A 107 -5.29 39.99 -37.46
N ASP A 108 -6.33 40.59 -36.89
CA ASP A 108 -7.67 40.69 -37.49
C ASP A 108 -8.45 41.72 -36.66
N GLU A 109 -8.13 42.98 -36.90
CA GLU A 109 -8.93 44.14 -36.49
C GLU A 109 -10.10 44.24 -37.47
N PHE A 110 -11.13 43.41 -37.23
CA PHE A 110 -12.36 43.40 -38.02
C PHE A 110 -13.36 44.39 -37.41
N ALA A 111 -13.46 45.54 -38.08
CA ALA A 111 -14.57 46.50 -38.18
C ALA A 111 -15.58 46.57 -37.02
N GLU A 112 -15.51 47.68 -36.28
CA GLU A 112 -16.65 48.24 -35.55
C GLU A 112 -17.70 48.68 -36.57
N ASP A 113 -18.87 48.04 -36.58
CA ASP A 113 -20.10 48.57 -37.18
C ASP A 113 -21.29 48.09 -36.34
N ASP A 114 -21.62 48.87 -35.31
CA ASP A 114 -22.90 48.83 -34.61
C ASP A 114 -23.28 50.27 -34.22
N ASP A 115 -23.79 51.02 -35.20
CA ASP A 115 -24.65 52.17 -34.92
C ASP A 115 -25.91 52.10 -35.80
N TRP A 116 -26.98 51.69 -35.14
CA TRP A 116 -28.35 51.77 -35.60
C TRP A 116 -28.84 53.22 -35.49
N ILE A 117 -29.28 53.81 -36.62
CA ILE A 117 -30.53 54.59 -36.87
C ILE A 117 -30.53 55.08 -38.32
#